data_AF-A0A519UQN8-F1
#
_entry.id   AF-A0A519UQN8-F1
#
_cell.length_a   1.000
_cell.length_b   1.000
_cell.length_c   1.000
_cell.angle_alpha   90.00
_cell.angle_beta   90.00
_cell.angle_gamma   90.00
#
_symmetry.space_group_name_H-M   'P 1'
#
loop_
_entity.id
_entity.type
_entity.pdbx_description
1 polymer ?
#
loop_
_entity_poly.entity_id
_entity_poly.type
_entity_poly.pdbx_seq_one_letter_code
_entity_poly.pdbx_strand_id
1 'polypeptide(L)'
;GETAGQVFEQERRFDLVLRLRQDLRKDINSVRRLFIAAPNGRQVPLEQVASVELREGPNQIQRDDAKRRITVAFNVRGRDVETVVKELQGKIDRQVKFAPGYYTTYGGQFENLRQATERLSIAVPVALVLIFVLLFFTFGSLKQSVMIFTAIPLSAIGGIAALWLRGMPFSISAGVGFIALFGVAVLNGIVLIGYFNQLKADGINDLSERILRGTEVRLRPVLMTATVASLGFLPMALATSAGAEVQRPLATVVIGGLVSATLLTLLVLPVLYALSERKKAAEPAPEASLPLAKSLPVATLLLLLLPLLSPAQSPLTAPQAVTQALQTNGTVLAGQRALEAQQAVRRTAYDYGRTTITGSYGQYNSQNRDNQFSITQGLDLPGVYRSAAGLADARIAGQQAQLVQVQAELRRQVRLNYEQA
;
A
#
# COMPACT_ATOMS: atom_id res chain seq x y z
N GLY A 1 19.06 32.95 -32.27
CA GLY A 1 19.60 34.17 -31.66
C GLY A 1 20.19 33.70 -30.37
N GLU A 2 21.38 34.18 -30.05
CA GLU A 2 22.15 33.69 -28.92
C GLU A 2 22.59 34.87 -28.05
N THR A 3 22.62 34.66 -26.75
CA THR A 3 23.01 35.70 -25.79
C THR A 3 24.52 35.92 -25.87
N ALA A 4 24.93 37.12 -26.25
CA ALA A 4 26.32 37.53 -26.37
C ALA A 4 26.86 38.18 -25.08
N GLY A 5 25.97 38.60 -24.19
CA GLY A 5 26.31 39.22 -22.91
C GLY A 5 25.07 39.75 -22.19
N GLN A 6 25.29 40.47 -21.10
CA GLN A 6 24.24 41.12 -20.32
C GLN A 6 24.53 42.61 -20.20
N VAL A 7 23.48 43.41 -20.34
CA VAL A 7 23.51 44.86 -20.09
C VAL A 7 22.79 45.10 -18.78
N PHE A 8 23.45 45.85 -17.90
CA PHE A 8 22.94 46.21 -16.59
C PHE A 8 22.44 47.65 -16.65
N GLU A 9 21.18 47.85 -16.30
CA GLU A 9 20.60 49.17 -16.08
C GLU A 9 20.13 49.26 -14.63
N GLN A 10 20.94 49.91 -13.79
CA GLN A 10 20.75 49.96 -12.35
C GLN A 10 20.67 48.55 -11.73
N GLU A 11 19.50 48.16 -11.20
CA GLU A 11 19.24 46.84 -10.61
C GLU A 11 18.65 45.84 -11.63
N ARG A 12 18.32 46.28 -12.85
CA ARG A 12 17.72 45.43 -13.90
C ARG A 12 18.81 44.87 -14.81
N ARG A 13 18.63 43.61 -15.21
CA ARG A 13 19.52 42.89 -16.13
C ARG A 13 18.76 42.54 -17.40
N PHE A 14 19.37 42.84 -18.54
CA PHE A 14 18.85 42.54 -19.87
C PHE A 14 19.86 41.72 -20.66
N ASP A 15 19.40 40.71 -21.38
CA ASP A 15 20.26 39.93 -22.27
C ASP A 15 20.53 40.71 -23.57
N LEU A 16 21.81 40.86 -23.92
CA LEU A 16 22.25 41.33 -25.23
C LEU A 16 22.30 40.14 -26.19
N VAL A 17 21.37 40.10 -27.15
CA VAL A 17 21.22 38.96 -28.06
C VAL A 17 21.75 39.30 -29.46
N LEU A 18 22.72 38.52 -29.93
CA LEU A 18 23.15 38.55 -31.33
C LEU A 18 22.19 37.71 -32.17
N ARG A 19 21.66 38.32 -33.22
CA ARG A 19 20.63 37.70 -34.04
C ARG A 19 20.68 38.23 -35.46
N LEU A 20 20.67 37.32 -36.44
CA LEU A 20 20.56 37.67 -37.86
C LEU A 20 19.27 38.46 -38.15
N ARG A 21 19.28 39.26 -39.21
CA ARG A 21 18.07 39.93 -39.71
C ARG A 21 17.01 38.91 -40.12
N GLN A 22 15.73 39.31 -40.06
CA GLN A 22 14.60 38.40 -40.23
C GLN A 22 14.45 37.83 -41.65
N ASP A 23 14.79 38.63 -42.66
CA ASP A 23 14.81 38.25 -44.08
C ASP A 23 15.72 37.05 -44.35
N LEU A 24 16.86 36.96 -43.65
CA LEU A 24 17.85 35.89 -43.83
C LEU A 24 17.48 34.56 -43.16
N ARG A 25 16.36 34.48 -42.43
CA ARG A 25 15.95 33.29 -41.66
C ARG A 25 14.45 32.97 -41.74
N LYS A 26 13.76 33.49 -42.74
CA LYS A 26 12.31 33.33 -42.89
C LYS A 26 11.92 31.93 -43.33
N ASP A 27 12.70 31.34 -44.22
CA ASP A 27 12.48 30.02 -44.81
C ASP A 27 13.77 29.20 -44.86
N ILE A 28 13.64 27.89 -45.05
CA ILE A 28 14.79 26.98 -45.09
C ILE A 28 15.76 27.32 -46.23
N ASN A 29 15.26 27.84 -47.35
CA ASN A 29 16.10 28.25 -48.48
C ASN A 29 16.95 29.48 -48.16
N SER A 30 16.44 30.44 -47.37
CA SER A 30 17.27 31.56 -46.90
C SER A 30 18.36 31.11 -45.95
N VAL A 31 18.09 30.12 -45.10
CA VAL A 31 19.12 29.53 -44.21
C VAL A 31 20.19 28.80 -45.02
N ARG A 32 19.80 28.05 -46.06
CA ARG A 32 20.75 27.34 -46.97
C ARG A 32 21.71 28.29 -47.68
N ARG A 33 21.21 29.44 -48.15
CA ARG A 33 22.00 30.47 -48.85
C ARG A 33 22.73 31.44 -47.93
N LEU A 34 22.72 31.22 -46.62
CA LEU A 34 23.39 32.10 -45.66
C LEU A 34 24.90 32.05 -45.89
N PHE A 35 25.53 33.20 -46.13
CA PHE A 35 26.99 33.27 -46.25
C PHE A 35 27.66 33.17 -44.88
N ILE A 36 28.65 32.28 -44.79
CA ILE A 36 29.56 32.17 -43.66
C ILE A 36 30.99 32.52 -44.12
N ALA A 37 31.75 33.18 -43.26
CA ALA A 37 33.15 33.50 -43.53
C ALA A 37 34.03 32.28 -43.24
N ALA A 38 34.77 31.82 -44.24
CA ALA A 38 35.82 30.82 -44.09
C ALA A 38 37.06 31.44 -43.41
N PRO A 39 37.95 30.63 -42.80
CA PRO A 39 39.15 31.14 -42.11
C PRO A 39 40.08 31.99 -42.99
N ASN A 40 40.02 31.80 -44.31
CA ASN A 40 40.77 32.58 -45.31
C ASN A 40 40.04 33.87 -45.75
N GLY A 41 38.96 34.26 -45.07
CA GLY A 41 38.16 35.46 -45.37
C GLY A 41 37.18 35.32 -46.54
N ARG A 42 37.16 34.18 -47.25
CA ARG A 42 36.20 33.94 -48.34
C ARG A 42 34.80 33.68 -47.77
N GLN A 43 33.78 34.22 -48.43
CA GLN A 43 32.40 33.90 -48.09
C GLN A 43 31.92 32.68 -48.87
N VAL A 44 31.32 31.74 -48.15
CA VAL A 44 30.80 30.49 -48.71
C VAL A 44 29.36 30.31 -48.21
N PRO A 45 28.40 29.94 -49.07
CA PRO A 45 27.03 29.68 -48.60
C PRO A 45 26.97 28.41 -47.75
N LEU A 46 26.09 28.40 -46.74
CA LEU A 46 25.97 27.34 -45.74
C LEU A 46 25.72 25.96 -46.36
N GLU A 47 24.96 25.90 -47.46
CA GLU A 47 24.68 24.65 -48.20
C GLU A 47 25.92 23.95 -48.77
N GLN A 48 27.03 24.66 -49.00
CA GLN A 48 28.27 24.05 -49.48
C GLN A 48 29.07 23.38 -48.35
N VAL A 49 28.75 23.66 -47.09
CA VAL A 49 29.46 23.11 -45.93
C VAL A 49 28.60 22.23 -45.04
N ALA A 50 27.27 22.33 -45.12
CA ALA A 50 26.34 21.59 -44.28
C ALA A 50 25.03 21.28 -45.02
N SER A 51 24.46 20.09 -44.78
CA SER A 51 23.13 19.72 -45.26
C SER A 51 22.06 20.29 -44.34
N VAL A 52 21.17 21.12 -44.89
CA VAL A 52 20.06 21.73 -44.15
C VAL A 52 18.76 21.10 -44.61
N GLU A 53 18.13 20.32 -43.73
CA GLU A 53 16.91 19.57 -44.01
C GLU A 53 15.88 19.76 -42.90
N LEU A 54 14.60 19.74 -43.27
CA LEU A 54 13.50 19.62 -42.33
C LEU A 54 13.33 18.13 -41.99
N ARG A 55 13.45 17.81 -40.70
CA ARG A 55 13.24 16.47 -40.17
C ARG A 55 12.24 16.53 -39.03
N GLU A 56 11.38 15.52 -38.95
CA GLU A 56 10.53 15.34 -37.78
C GLU A 56 11.39 14.89 -36.60
N GLY A 57 11.13 15.49 -35.44
CA GLY A 57 11.81 15.19 -34.19
C GLY A 57 10.83 15.18 -33.02
N PRO A 58 11.18 14.54 -31.90
CA PRO A 58 10.32 14.55 -30.72
C PRO A 58 10.18 15.97 -30.19
N ASN A 59 8.94 16.42 -29.99
CA ASN A 59 8.66 17.70 -29.35
C ASN A 59 9.03 17.68 -27.85
N GLN A 60 8.92 16.51 -27.22
CA GLN A 60 9.18 16.30 -25.81
C GLN A 60 9.59 14.83 -25.59
N ILE A 61 10.62 14.61 -24.78
CA ILE A 61 11.01 13.27 -24.32
C ILE A 61 10.55 13.13 -22.87
N GLN A 62 9.43 12.44 -22.66
CA GLN A 62 8.94 12.14 -21.32
C GLN A 62 9.63 10.90 -20.76
N ARG A 63 9.97 10.97 -19.47
CA ARG A 63 10.61 9.87 -18.75
C ARG A 63 9.93 9.64 -17.41
N ASP A 64 9.94 8.38 -17.00
CA ASP A 64 9.50 7.91 -15.69
C ASP A 64 10.48 6.84 -15.23
N ASP A 65 11.02 6.97 -14.02
CA ASP A 65 12.16 6.16 -13.55
C ASP A 65 13.30 6.05 -14.57
N ALA A 66 13.69 7.19 -15.16
CA ALA A 66 14.69 7.32 -16.22
C ALA A 66 14.38 6.58 -17.55
N LYS A 67 13.27 5.84 -17.64
CA LYS A 67 12.81 5.14 -18.85
C LYS A 67 11.93 6.07 -19.68
N ARG A 68 12.07 6.03 -21.00
CA ARG A 68 11.22 6.82 -21.91
C ARG A 68 9.81 6.25 -21.89
N ARG A 69 8.79 7.11 -21.81
CA ARG A 69 7.39 6.71 -21.86
C ARG A 69 6.59 7.56 -22.85
N ILE A 70 5.50 6.98 -23.34
CA ILE A 70 4.45 7.67 -24.08
C ILE A 70 3.17 7.50 -23.26
N THR A 71 2.50 8.60 -22.94
CA THR A 71 1.28 8.58 -22.14
C THR A 71 0.06 8.66 -23.05
N VAL A 72 -0.83 7.69 -22.92
CA VAL A 72 -2.17 7.70 -23.54
C VAL A 72 -3.19 7.97 -22.45
N ALA A 73 -3.84 9.13 -22.49
CA ALA A 73 -4.83 9.54 -21.50
C ALA A 73 -6.24 9.42 -22.08
N PHE A 74 -7.18 8.95 -21.25
CA PHE A 74 -8.60 8.91 -21.57
C PHE A 74 -9.42 9.17 -20.31
N ASN A 75 -10.61 9.75 -20.48
CA ASN A 75 -11.53 9.99 -19.38
C ASN A 75 -12.61 8.90 -19.36
N VAL A 76 -12.91 8.36 -18.18
CA VAL A 76 -13.99 7.39 -17.99
C VAL A 76 -15.22 8.12 -17.46
N ARG A 77 -16.39 7.89 -18.07
CA ARG A 77 -17.67 8.43 -17.62
C ARG A 77 -18.76 7.37 -17.73
N GLY A 78 -19.61 7.28 -16.72
CA GLY A 78 -20.75 6.35 -16.71
C GLY A 78 -20.40 4.87 -16.53
N ARG A 79 -19.13 4.55 -16.27
CA ARG A 79 -18.65 3.19 -15.97
C ARG A 79 -17.65 3.22 -14.83
N ASP A 80 -17.52 2.10 -14.14
CA ASP A 80 -16.51 1.89 -13.10
C ASP A 80 -15.09 1.83 -13.69
N VAL A 81 -14.14 2.48 -13.00
CA VAL A 81 -12.75 2.63 -13.46
C VAL A 81 -12.03 1.29 -13.47
N GLU A 82 -12.24 0.46 -12.44
CA GLU A 82 -11.57 -0.85 -12.34
C GLU A 82 -12.00 -1.78 -13.49
N THR A 83 -13.30 -1.82 -13.77
CA THR A 83 -13.89 -2.63 -14.85
C THR A 83 -13.34 -2.21 -16.21
N VAL A 84 -13.26 -0.90 -16.48
CA VAL A 84 -12.74 -0.38 -17.75
C VAL A 84 -11.27 -0.70 -17.93
N VAL A 85 -10.44 -0.52 -16.88
CA VAL A 85 -9.01 -0.81 -16.97
C VAL A 85 -8.75 -2.31 -17.13
N LYS A 86 -9.50 -3.18 -16.44
CA LYS A 86 -9.40 -4.65 -16.62
C LYS A 86 -9.79 -5.09 -18.03
N GLU A 87 -10.86 -4.51 -18.59
CA GLU A 87 -11.27 -4.77 -19.98
C GLU A 87 -10.19 -4.32 -20.97
N LEU A 88 -9.61 -3.14 -20.72
CA LEU A 88 -8.57 -2.56 -21.56
C LEU A 88 -7.26 -3.37 -21.49
N GLN A 89 -6.85 -3.82 -20.30
CA GLN A 89 -5.74 -4.76 -20.11
C GLN A 89 -5.95 -6.02 -20.95
N GLY A 90 -7.12 -6.68 -20.79
CA GLY A 90 -7.43 -7.89 -21.55
C GLY A 90 -7.47 -7.70 -23.06
N LYS A 91 -7.87 -6.52 -23.55
CA LYS A 91 -7.85 -6.18 -24.98
C LYS A 91 -6.44 -5.92 -25.49
N ILE A 92 -5.64 -5.13 -24.76
CA ILE A 92 -4.26 -4.81 -25.14
C ILE A 92 -3.41 -6.07 -25.17
N ASP A 93 -3.51 -6.93 -24.16
CA ASP A 93 -2.73 -8.17 -24.08
C ASP A 93 -3.04 -9.14 -25.23
N ARG A 94 -4.24 -9.07 -25.81
CA ARG A 94 -4.67 -9.92 -26.94
C ARG A 94 -4.38 -9.31 -28.31
N GLN A 95 -4.58 -8.00 -28.45
CA GLN A 95 -4.60 -7.33 -29.76
C GLN A 95 -3.29 -6.62 -30.08
N VAL A 96 -2.48 -6.26 -29.07
CA VAL A 96 -1.26 -5.49 -29.25
C VAL A 96 -0.05 -6.34 -28.89
N LYS A 97 0.84 -6.55 -29.86
CA LYS A 97 2.13 -7.20 -29.63
C LYS A 97 3.21 -6.14 -29.51
N PHE A 98 3.76 -5.99 -28.31
CA PHE A 98 4.86 -5.07 -28.07
C PHE A 98 6.20 -5.67 -28.55
N ALA A 99 7.07 -4.82 -29.11
CA ALA A 99 8.45 -5.20 -29.37
C ALA A 99 9.20 -5.44 -28.03
N PRO A 100 10.28 -6.25 -28.01
CA PRO A 100 11.06 -6.49 -26.80
C PRO A 100 11.50 -5.18 -26.12
N GLY A 101 11.31 -5.10 -24.80
CA GLY A 101 11.65 -3.92 -24.01
C GLY A 101 10.54 -2.87 -23.88
N TYR A 102 9.44 -3.00 -24.62
CA TYR A 102 8.24 -2.17 -24.45
C TYR A 102 7.23 -2.88 -23.55
N TYR A 103 6.66 -2.14 -22.62
CA TYR A 103 5.63 -2.62 -21.71
C TYR A 103 4.64 -1.52 -21.38
N THR A 104 3.41 -1.90 -21.05
CA THR A 104 2.36 -0.96 -20.63
C THR A 104 2.28 -0.90 -19.11
N THR A 105 2.13 0.30 -18.58
CA THR A 105 1.76 0.53 -17.19
C THR A 105 0.46 1.33 -17.15
N TYR A 106 -0.34 1.08 -16.11
CA TYR A 106 -1.62 1.74 -15.90
C TYR A 106 -1.54 2.57 -14.62
N GLY A 107 -1.55 3.89 -14.79
CA GLY A 107 -1.44 4.86 -13.70
C GLY A 107 -2.73 5.65 -13.47
N GLY A 108 -2.63 6.69 -12.65
CA GLY A 108 -3.72 7.64 -12.40
C GLY A 108 -4.70 7.15 -11.32
N GLN A 109 -6.00 7.39 -11.51
CA GLN A 109 -7.02 7.02 -10.51
C GLN A 109 -7.09 5.51 -10.24
N PHE A 110 -6.79 4.67 -11.23
CA PHE A 110 -6.74 3.22 -11.07
C PHE A 110 -5.62 2.78 -10.11
N GLU A 111 -4.45 3.40 -10.19
CA GLU A 111 -3.35 3.12 -9.29
C GLU A 111 -3.71 3.48 -7.85
N ASN A 112 -4.33 4.65 -7.64
CA ASN A 112 -4.83 5.07 -6.33
C ASN A 112 -5.88 4.09 -5.78
N LEU A 113 -6.80 3.61 -6.62
CA LEU A 113 -7.81 2.62 -6.24
C LEU A 113 -7.16 1.30 -5.83
N ARG A 114 -6.15 0.82 -6.59
CA ARG A 114 -5.42 -0.41 -6.28
C ARG A 114 -4.66 -0.29 -4.95
N GLN A 115 -3.89 0.77 -4.77
CA GLN A 115 -3.15 1.02 -3.52
C GLN A 115 -4.09 1.09 -2.32
N ALA A 116 -5.24 1.76 -2.46
CA ALA A 116 -6.24 1.83 -1.40
C ALA A 116 -6.90 0.48 -1.11
N THR A 117 -7.20 -0.30 -2.14
CA THR A 117 -7.78 -1.65 -2.01
C THR A 117 -6.81 -2.58 -1.29
N GLU A 118 -5.52 -2.55 -1.64
CA GLU A 118 -4.47 -3.31 -0.94
C GLU A 118 -4.42 -2.93 0.54
N ARG A 119 -4.45 -1.63 0.87
CA ARG A 119 -4.50 -1.17 2.27
C ARG A 119 -5.78 -1.63 2.99
N LEU A 120 -6.95 -1.50 2.37
CA LEU A 120 -8.23 -1.92 2.96
C LEU A 120 -8.32 -3.44 3.15
N SER A 121 -7.70 -4.23 2.25
CA SER A 121 -7.63 -5.69 2.36
C SER A 121 -6.90 -6.15 3.62
N ILE A 122 -6.02 -5.31 4.18
CA ILE A 122 -5.32 -5.55 5.43
C ILE A 122 -6.06 -4.87 6.60
N ALA A 123 -6.46 -3.61 6.43
CA ALA A 123 -7.06 -2.82 7.50
C ALA A 123 -8.41 -3.38 7.98
N VAL A 124 -9.27 -3.85 7.07
CA VAL A 124 -10.60 -4.38 7.42
C VAL A 124 -10.49 -5.66 8.26
N PRO A 125 -9.71 -6.70 7.86
CA PRO A 125 -9.50 -7.87 8.71
C PRO A 125 -8.88 -7.53 10.07
N VAL A 126 -7.89 -6.64 10.12
CA VAL A 126 -7.28 -6.22 11.39
C VAL A 126 -8.32 -5.56 12.30
N ALA A 127 -9.15 -4.65 11.77
CA ALA A 127 -10.23 -4.02 12.53
C ALA A 127 -11.25 -5.04 13.03
N LEU A 128 -11.65 -6.01 12.20
CA LEU A 128 -12.57 -7.08 12.58
C LEU A 128 -11.99 -7.96 13.70
N VAL A 129 -10.71 -8.32 13.63
CA VAL A 129 -10.03 -9.06 14.70
C VAL A 129 -10.00 -8.25 16.00
N LEU A 130 -9.66 -6.96 15.94
CA LEU A 130 -9.66 -6.09 17.12
C LEU A 130 -11.05 -5.95 17.74
N ILE A 131 -12.09 -5.77 16.91
CA ILE A 131 -13.49 -5.76 17.38
C ILE A 131 -13.83 -7.08 18.07
N PHE A 132 -13.44 -8.21 17.47
CA PHE A 132 -13.70 -9.53 18.05
C PHE A 132 -12.98 -9.72 19.41
N VAL A 133 -11.73 -9.29 19.52
CA VAL A 133 -10.95 -9.35 20.77
C VAL A 133 -11.60 -8.47 21.85
N LEU A 134 -12.05 -7.26 21.50
CA LEU A 134 -12.76 -6.40 22.44
C LEU A 134 -14.08 -7.03 22.89
N LEU A 135 -14.83 -7.65 21.98
CA LEU A 135 -16.04 -8.39 22.32
C LEU A 135 -15.75 -9.58 23.24
N PHE A 136 -14.63 -10.28 23.04
CA PHE A 136 -14.22 -11.38 23.90
C PHE A 136 -13.90 -10.90 25.31
N PHE A 137 -13.13 -9.83 25.46
CA PHE A 137 -12.85 -9.25 26.79
C PHE A 137 -14.09 -8.66 27.46
N THR A 138 -15.00 -8.05 26.70
CA THR A 138 -16.22 -7.45 27.26
C THR A 138 -17.17 -8.49 27.86
N PHE A 139 -17.33 -9.64 27.20
CA PHE A 139 -18.32 -10.66 27.61
C PHE A 139 -17.71 -11.87 28.32
N GLY A 140 -16.38 -12.05 28.29
CA GLY A 140 -15.68 -13.22 28.81
C GLY A 140 -16.14 -14.55 28.18
N SER A 141 -16.82 -14.50 27.02
CA SER A 141 -17.49 -15.65 26.42
C SER A 141 -17.41 -15.64 24.91
N LEU A 142 -16.65 -16.61 24.36
CA LEU A 142 -16.47 -16.78 22.92
C LEU A 142 -17.81 -16.94 22.18
N LYS A 143 -18.78 -17.63 22.77
CA LYS A 143 -20.10 -17.85 22.17
C LYS A 143 -20.86 -16.53 21.99
N GLN A 144 -20.83 -15.67 23.00
CA GLN A 144 -21.52 -14.37 22.95
C GLN A 144 -20.80 -13.42 21.99
N SER A 145 -19.47 -13.42 21.97
CA SER A 145 -18.69 -12.61 21.03
C SER A 145 -18.98 -13.00 19.58
N VAL A 146 -18.98 -14.29 19.24
CA VAL A 146 -19.34 -14.78 17.89
C VAL A 146 -20.77 -14.40 17.52
N MET A 147 -21.71 -14.52 18.46
CA MET A 147 -23.11 -14.14 18.24
C MET A 147 -23.28 -12.66 17.88
N ILE A 148 -22.62 -11.77 18.63
CA ILE A 148 -22.63 -10.33 18.34
C ILE A 148 -21.89 -10.05 17.03
N PHE A 149 -20.81 -10.78 16.74
CA PHE A 149 -20.06 -10.64 15.50
C PHE A 149 -20.90 -10.98 14.25
N THR A 150 -21.95 -11.81 14.37
CA THR A 150 -22.89 -12.05 13.25
C THR A 150 -23.65 -10.80 12.80
N ALA A 151 -23.73 -9.75 13.64
CA ALA A 151 -24.35 -8.48 13.27
C ALA A 151 -23.59 -7.77 12.13
N ILE A 152 -22.29 -8.01 11.98
CA ILE A 152 -21.44 -7.37 10.96
C ILE A 152 -21.88 -7.78 9.55
N PRO A 153 -21.91 -9.09 9.18
CA PRO A 153 -22.45 -9.52 7.89
C PRO A 153 -23.88 -9.04 7.62
N LEU A 154 -24.75 -9.09 8.63
CA LEU A 154 -26.16 -8.65 8.50
C LEU A 154 -26.28 -7.16 8.17
N SER A 155 -25.39 -6.34 8.73
CA SER A 155 -25.28 -4.92 8.40
C SER A 155 -24.73 -4.70 6.99
N ALA A 156 -23.74 -5.50 6.57
CA ALA A 156 -23.10 -5.36 5.28
C ALA A 156 -24.07 -5.58 4.11
N ILE A 157 -25.01 -6.54 4.25
CA ILE A 157 -26.05 -6.83 3.25
C ILE A 157 -26.85 -5.56 2.92
N GLY A 158 -27.29 -4.82 3.94
CA GLY A 158 -28.04 -3.57 3.75
C GLY A 158 -27.22 -2.45 3.11
N GLY A 159 -25.95 -2.33 3.50
CA GLY A 159 -25.04 -1.33 2.92
C GLY A 159 -24.76 -1.59 1.44
N ILE A 160 -24.51 -2.85 1.06
CA ILE A 160 -24.29 -3.26 -0.33
C ILE A 160 -25.57 -3.07 -1.14
N ALA A 161 -26.73 -3.50 -0.61
CA ALA A 161 -28.02 -3.32 -1.27
C ALA A 161 -28.35 -1.84 -1.53
N ALA A 162 -28.04 -0.96 -0.58
CA ALA A 162 -28.28 0.48 -0.73
C ALA A 162 -27.36 1.13 -1.78
N LEU A 163 -26.09 0.73 -1.87
CA LEU A 163 -25.20 1.17 -2.95
C LEU A 163 -25.72 0.73 -4.31
N TRP A 164 -26.12 -0.54 -4.42
CA TRP A 164 -26.64 -1.12 -5.65
C TRP A 164 -27.94 -0.44 -6.10
N LEU A 165 -28.89 -0.22 -5.17
CA LEU A 165 -30.15 0.45 -5.46
C LEU A 165 -29.96 1.90 -5.95
N ARG A 166 -28.91 2.58 -5.47
CA ARG A 166 -28.56 3.94 -5.90
C ARG A 166 -27.61 3.98 -7.10
N GLY A 167 -27.22 2.82 -7.65
CA GLY A 167 -26.30 2.73 -8.78
C GLY A 167 -24.90 3.29 -8.50
N MET A 168 -24.47 3.29 -7.24
CA MET A 168 -23.16 3.81 -6.86
C MET A 168 -22.13 2.68 -6.79
N PRO A 169 -20.96 2.83 -7.45
CA PRO A 169 -19.90 1.83 -7.38
C PRO A 169 -19.28 1.78 -5.98
N PHE A 170 -18.60 0.68 -5.68
CA PHE A 170 -17.80 0.58 -4.47
C PHE A 170 -16.62 1.56 -4.57
N SER A 171 -16.52 2.47 -3.60
CA SER A 171 -15.45 3.46 -3.52
C SER A 171 -14.74 3.38 -2.16
N ILE A 172 -13.58 4.02 -2.05
CA ILE A 172 -12.83 4.10 -0.79
C ILE A 172 -13.71 4.71 0.33
N SER A 173 -14.49 5.74 0.00
CA SER A 173 -15.42 6.37 0.93
C SER A 173 -16.53 5.42 1.41
N ALA A 174 -17.03 4.56 0.52
CA ALA A 174 -17.97 3.51 0.89
C ALA A 174 -17.31 2.47 1.82
N GLY A 175 -16.05 2.10 1.56
CA GLY A 175 -15.26 1.21 2.43
C GLY A 175 -15.12 1.75 3.87
N VAL A 176 -14.82 3.04 4.02
CA VAL A 176 -14.79 3.70 5.34
C VAL A 176 -16.18 3.69 5.99
N GLY A 177 -17.24 3.89 5.21
CA GLY A 177 -18.63 3.76 5.65
C GLY A 177 -18.95 2.37 6.23
N PHE A 178 -18.45 1.28 5.62
CA PHE A 178 -18.62 -0.07 6.16
C PHE A 178 -17.92 -0.27 7.51
N ILE A 179 -16.69 0.24 7.66
CA ILE A 179 -15.95 0.15 8.93
C ILE A 179 -16.73 0.86 10.06
N ALA A 180 -17.25 2.06 9.77
CA ALA A 180 -18.08 2.80 10.72
C ALA A 180 -19.38 2.06 11.04
N LEU A 181 -20.06 1.51 10.01
CA LEU A 181 -21.27 0.72 10.16
C LEU A 181 -21.05 -0.51 11.06
N PHE A 182 -19.93 -1.21 10.90
CA PHE A 182 -19.62 -2.40 11.72
C PHE A 182 -19.55 -2.05 13.20
N GLY A 183 -18.91 -0.93 13.56
CA GLY A 183 -18.87 -0.46 14.95
C GLY A 183 -20.25 -0.21 15.54
N VAL A 184 -21.12 0.48 14.80
CA VAL A 184 -22.48 0.80 15.27
C VAL A 184 -23.36 -0.46 15.33
N ALA A 185 -23.26 -1.35 14.34
CA ALA A 185 -23.99 -2.62 14.32
C ALA A 185 -23.61 -3.51 15.51
N VAL A 186 -22.31 -3.56 15.84
CA VAL A 186 -21.81 -4.30 17.00
C VAL A 186 -22.31 -3.69 18.30
N LEU A 187 -22.32 -2.36 18.44
CA LEU A 187 -22.84 -1.68 19.64
C LEU A 187 -24.30 -2.09 19.93
N ASN A 188 -25.16 -2.13 18.91
CA ASN A 188 -26.55 -2.56 19.08
C ASN A 188 -26.63 -4.01 19.59
N GLY A 189 -25.77 -4.91 19.07
CA GLY A 189 -25.69 -6.29 19.54
C GLY A 189 -25.18 -6.44 20.98
N ILE A 190 -24.17 -5.64 21.36
CA ILE A 190 -23.63 -5.59 22.73
C ILE A 190 -24.72 -5.23 23.73
N VAL A 191 -25.48 -4.16 23.45
CA VAL A 191 -26.52 -3.66 24.36
C VAL A 191 -27.64 -4.67 24.54
N LEU A 192 -28.04 -5.39 23.50
CA LEU A 192 -29.10 -6.41 23.57
C LEU A 192 -28.65 -7.64 24.38
N ILE A 193 -27.49 -8.22 24.05
CA ILE A 193 -26.95 -9.40 24.75
C ILE A 193 -26.58 -9.06 26.20
N GLY A 194 -26.03 -7.87 26.44
CA GLY A 194 -25.76 -7.39 27.79
C GLY A 194 -27.01 -7.36 28.66
N TYR A 195 -28.15 -6.94 28.09
CA TYR A 195 -29.41 -6.95 28.83
C TYR A 195 -29.97 -8.35 29.07
N PHE A 196 -29.83 -9.27 28.10
CA PHE A 196 -30.17 -10.68 28.36
C PHE A 196 -29.32 -11.26 29.49
N ASN A 197 -28.02 -10.95 29.53
CA ASN A 197 -27.15 -11.39 30.63
C ASN A 197 -27.54 -10.75 31.97
N GLN A 198 -27.96 -9.49 31.98
CA GLN A 198 -28.47 -8.83 33.19
C GLN A 198 -29.74 -9.52 33.71
N LEU A 199 -30.74 -9.75 32.84
CA LEU A 199 -31.97 -10.46 33.22
C LEU A 199 -31.70 -11.90 33.70
N LYS A 200 -30.66 -12.53 33.18
CA LYS A 200 -30.16 -13.83 33.67
C LYS A 200 -29.59 -13.72 35.08
N ALA A 201 -28.81 -12.67 35.36
CA ALA A 201 -28.25 -12.41 36.69
C ALA A 201 -29.33 -12.03 37.71
N ASP A 202 -30.39 -11.34 37.27
CA ASP A 202 -31.54 -10.96 38.10
C ASP A 202 -32.49 -12.15 38.41
N GLY A 203 -32.15 -13.37 37.98
CA GLY A 203 -32.85 -14.60 38.36
C GLY A 203 -33.98 -15.06 37.42
N ILE A 204 -34.17 -14.41 36.26
CA ILE A 204 -35.17 -14.86 35.27
C ILE A 204 -34.60 -16.07 34.52
N ASN A 205 -34.99 -17.27 34.97
CA ASN A 205 -34.49 -18.54 34.45
C ASN A 205 -35.23 -19.03 33.20
N ASP A 206 -36.48 -18.58 32.97
CA ASP A 206 -37.16 -18.89 31.71
C ASP A 206 -36.53 -18.12 30.55
N LEU A 207 -36.06 -18.88 29.56
CA LEU A 207 -35.39 -18.36 28.37
C LEU A 207 -36.35 -17.54 27.50
N SER A 208 -37.61 -17.98 27.40
CA SER A 208 -38.61 -17.31 26.57
C SER A 208 -39.00 -15.97 27.17
N GLU A 209 -39.30 -15.95 28.47
CA GLU A 209 -39.56 -14.72 29.23
C GLU A 209 -38.40 -13.72 29.14
N ARG A 210 -37.15 -14.18 29.32
CA ARG A 210 -35.95 -13.34 29.24
C ARG A 210 -35.80 -12.68 27.87
N ILE A 211 -35.99 -13.43 26.79
CA ILE A 211 -35.87 -12.91 25.43
C ILE A 211 -37.00 -11.92 25.14
N LEU A 212 -38.23 -12.24 25.51
CA LEU A 212 -39.40 -11.39 25.26
C LEU A 212 -39.25 -10.05 25.99
N ARG A 213 -39.03 -10.10 27.30
CA ARG A 213 -38.87 -8.91 28.15
C ARG A 213 -37.62 -8.12 27.78
N GLY A 214 -36.53 -8.84 27.47
CA GLY A 214 -35.28 -8.23 27.03
C GLY A 214 -35.41 -7.46 25.72
N THR A 215 -36.11 -8.05 24.75
CA THR A 215 -36.34 -7.43 23.44
C THR A 215 -37.34 -6.29 23.52
N GLU A 216 -38.42 -6.42 24.30
CA GLU A 216 -39.42 -5.36 24.51
C GLU A 216 -38.78 -4.07 25.05
N VAL A 217 -37.98 -4.19 26.11
CA VAL A 217 -37.30 -3.04 26.73
C VAL A 217 -36.26 -2.43 25.79
N ARG A 218 -35.58 -3.25 24.97
CA ARG A 218 -34.51 -2.79 24.08
C ARG A 218 -34.98 -2.33 22.71
N LEU A 219 -36.21 -2.67 22.30
CA LEU A 219 -36.77 -2.27 21.01
C LEU A 219 -36.75 -0.76 20.82
N ARG A 220 -37.26 0.01 21.79
CA ARG A 220 -37.32 1.49 21.68
C ARG A 220 -35.92 2.12 21.62
N PRO A 221 -34.97 1.81 22.54
CA PRO A 221 -33.62 2.35 22.46
C PRO A 221 -32.88 2.02 21.15
N VAL A 222 -32.98 0.77 20.67
CA VAL A 222 -32.28 0.33 19.43
C VAL A 222 -32.86 1.03 18.20
N LEU A 223 -34.18 1.18 18.13
CA LEU A 223 -34.81 1.94 17.04
C LEU A 223 -34.47 3.43 17.11
N MET A 224 -34.40 4.01 18.32
CA MET A 224 -34.02 5.41 18.51
C MET A 224 -32.60 5.68 18.00
N THR A 225 -31.60 4.88 18.39
CA THR A 225 -30.21 5.09 17.97
C THR A 225 -30.05 4.94 16.46
N ALA A 226 -30.70 3.94 15.86
CA ALA A 226 -30.65 3.73 14.42
C ALA A 226 -31.38 4.81 13.63
N THR A 227 -32.53 5.29 14.11
CA THR A 227 -33.29 6.35 13.46
C THR A 227 -32.53 7.67 13.52
N VAL A 228 -32.00 8.06 14.69
CA VAL A 228 -31.21 9.28 14.87
C VAL A 228 -29.97 9.26 13.98
N ALA A 229 -29.22 8.14 13.97
CA ALA A 229 -28.06 8.01 13.11
C ALA A 229 -28.45 8.08 11.62
N SER A 230 -29.49 7.35 11.20
CA SER A 230 -29.94 7.34 9.80
C SER A 230 -30.40 8.72 9.32
N LEU A 231 -31.18 9.43 10.15
CA LEU A 231 -31.62 10.80 9.86
C LEU A 231 -30.44 11.79 9.87
N GLY A 232 -29.46 11.61 10.75
CA GLY A 232 -28.24 12.42 10.77
C GLY A 232 -27.39 12.29 9.50
N PHE A 233 -27.33 11.09 8.91
CA PHE A 233 -26.65 10.84 7.63
C PHE A 233 -27.49 11.17 6.40
N LEU A 234 -28.80 11.41 6.55
CA LEU A 234 -29.71 11.65 5.42
C LEU A 234 -29.33 12.89 4.58
N PRO A 235 -28.98 14.06 5.17
CA PRO A 235 -28.55 15.21 4.37
C PRO A 235 -27.28 14.91 3.55
N MET A 236 -26.32 14.20 4.15
CA MET A 236 -25.08 13.80 3.47
C MET A 236 -25.34 12.81 2.32
N ALA A 237 -26.33 11.93 2.48
CA ALA A 237 -26.74 11.00 1.43
C ALA A 237 -27.41 11.70 0.24
N LEU A 238 -28.09 12.83 0.46
CA LEU A 238 -28.84 13.56 -0.58
C LEU A 238 -28.08 14.75 -1.19
N ALA A 239 -27.05 15.25 -0.52
CA ALA A 239 -26.30 16.43 -0.93
C ALA A 239 -25.85 16.39 -2.40
N THR A 240 -25.93 17.50 -3.13
CA THR A 240 -25.48 17.64 -4.53
C THR A 240 -24.36 18.64 -4.73
N SER A 241 -23.92 19.30 -3.66
CA SER A 241 -22.87 20.29 -3.67
C SER A 241 -21.48 19.67 -3.92
N ALA A 242 -20.50 20.54 -4.15
CA ALA A 242 -19.09 20.16 -4.15
C ALA A 242 -18.74 19.36 -2.88
N GLY A 243 -17.95 18.30 -3.03
CA GLY A 243 -17.59 17.37 -1.94
C GLY A 243 -18.62 16.27 -1.65
N ALA A 244 -19.85 16.36 -2.19
CA ALA A 244 -20.86 15.32 -2.00
C ALA A 244 -20.46 13.96 -2.61
N GLU A 245 -19.54 13.95 -3.58
CA GLU A 245 -19.02 12.73 -4.20
C GLU A 245 -18.37 11.77 -3.19
N VAL A 246 -17.77 12.32 -2.13
CA VAL A 246 -17.14 11.54 -1.05
C VAL A 246 -18.16 11.17 0.03
N GLN A 247 -19.12 12.05 0.32
CA GLN A 247 -20.07 11.88 1.42
C GLN A 247 -21.23 10.93 1.07
N ARG A 248 -21.75 10.98 -0.16
CA ARG A 248 -22.92 10.17 -0.55
C ARG A 248 -22.70 8.67 -0.40
N PRO A 249 -21.59 8.07 -0.88
CA PRO A 249 -21.39 6.64 -0.77
C PRO A 249 -21.22 6.22 0.70
N LEU A 250 -20.48 7.02 1.49
CA LEU A 250 -20.28 6.79 2.92
C LEU A 250 -21.61 6.78 3.68
N ALA A 251 -22.42 7.82 3.51
CA ALA A 251 -23.70 7.97 4.19
C ALA A 251 -24.71 6.88 3.76
N THR A 252 -24.73 6.54 2.47
CA THR A 252 -25.64 5.52 1.92
C THR A 252 -25.38 4.14 2.52
N VAL A 253 -24.11 3.75 2.64
CA VAL A 253 -23.73 2.47 3.25
C VAL A 253 -24.17 2.42 4.70
N VAL A 254 -23.94 3.49 5.47
CA VAL A 254 -24.31 3.53 6.89
C VAL A 254 -25.82 3.47 7.05
N ILE A 255 -26.60 4.24 6.29
CA ILE A 255 -28.07 4.24 6.38
C ILE A 255 -28.64 2.87 5.99
N GLY A 256 -28.29 2.36 4.80
CA GLY A 256 -28.79 1.06 4.35
C GLY A 256 -28.37 -0.08 5.27
N GLY A 257 -27.14 -0.02 5.76
CA GLY A 257 -26.60 -0.97 6.71
C GLY A 257 -27.29 -0.93 8.06
N LEU A 258 -27.62 0.25 8.59
CA LEU A 258 -28.33 0.40 9.86
C LEU A 258 -29.76 -0.12 9.78
N VAL A 259 -30.47 0.13 8.68
CA VAL A 259 -31.82 -0.40 8.45
C VAL A 259 -31.81 -1.92 8.45
N SER A 260 -30.90 -2.53 7.68
CA SER A 260 -30.74 -3.99 7.67
C SER A 260 -30.28 -4.53 9.03
N ALA A 261 -29.28 -3.89 9.65
CA ALA A 261 -28.74 -4.31 10.93
C ALA A 261 -29.80 -4.26 12.02
N THR A 262 -30.59 -3.20 12.15
CA THR A 262 -31.63 -3.11 13.17
C THR A 262 -32.70 -4.17 13.00
N LEU A 263 -33.24 -4.31 11.79
CA LEU A 263 -34.29 -5.30 11.52
C LEU A 263 -33.79 -6.73 11.75
N LEU A 264 -32.62 -7.05 11.20
CA LEU A 264 -32.08 -8.41 11.28
C LEU A 264 -31.48 -8.72 12.65
N THR A 265 -30.88 -7.78 13.36
CA THR A 265 -30.32 -8.07 14.69
C THR A 265 -31.39 -8.31 15.74
N LEU A 266 -32.50 -7.56 15.73
CA LEU A 266 -33.64 -7.78 16.63
C LEU A 266 -34.34 -9.12 16.39
N LEU A 267 -34.15 -9.76 15.24
CA LEU A 267 -34.67 -11.10 14.94
C LEU A 267 -33.61 -12.19 15.16
N VAL A 268 -32.44 -12.03 14.57
CA VAL A 268 -31.39 -13.06 14.52
C VAL A 268 -30.70 -13.23 15.87
N LEU A 269 -30.37 -12.16 16.59
CA LEU A 269 -29.64 -12.28 17.87
C LEU A 269 -30.48 -13.01 18.93
N PRO A 270 -31.78 -12.71 19.13
CA PRO A 270 -32.63 -13.48 20.04
C PRO A 270 -32.69 -14.97 19.72
N VAL A 271 -32.80 -15.32 18.44
CA VAL A 271 -32.82 -16.72 17.98
C VAL A 271 -31.48 -17.39 18.26
N LEU A 272 -30.36 -16.74 17.94
CA LEU A 272 -29.03 -17.26 18.24
C LEU A 272 -28.80 -17.42 19.75
N TYR A 273 -29.30 -16.48 20.56
CA TYR A 273 -29.25 -16.56 22.02
C TYR A 273 -30.04 -17.76 22.55
N ALA A 274 -31.25 -17.97 22.04
CA ALA A 274 -32.08 -19.11 22.41
C ALA A 274 -31.40 -20.45 22.08
N LEU A 275 -30.80 -20.57 20.90
CA LEU A 275 -30.08 -21.77 20.47
C LEU A 275 -28.83 -22.04 21.32
N SER A 276 -28.13 -21.00 21.76
CA SER A 276 -26.94 -21.12 22.60
C SER A 276 -27.29 -21.59 24.02
N GLU A 277 -28.38 -21.08 24.59
CA GLU A 277 -28.80 -21.41 25.96
C GLU A 277 -29.58 -22.74 26.04
N ARG A 278 -30.39 -23.11 25.02
CA ARG A 278 -31.09 -24.41 24.99
C ARG A 278 -30.16 -25.61 25.06
N LYS A 279 -28.96 -25.52 24.47
CA LYS A 279 -27.94 -26.59 24.55
C LYS A 279 -27.39 -26.82 25.96
N LYS A 280 -27.62 -25.90 26.91
CA LYS A 280 -27.14 -26.00 28.30
C LYS A 280 -28.15 -26.70 29.24
N ALA A 281 -29.41 -26.84 28.84
CA ALA A 281 -30.48 -27.42 29.67
C ALA A 281 -30.71 -28.93 29.43
N ALA A 282 -29.96 -29.56 28.51
CA ALA A 282 -30.17 -30.95 28.07
C ALA A 282 -29.09 -31.95 28.53
N GLU A 283 -28.19 -31.58 29.45
CA GLU A 283 -27.23 -32.52 30.05
C GLU A 283 -27.21 -32.35 31.59
N PRO A 284 -27.71 -33.32 32.38
CA PRO A 284 -27.26 -33.48 33.74
C PRO A 284 -25.86 -34.11 33.70
N ALA A 285 -24.92 -33.54 34.44
CA ALA A 285 -23.58 -34.09 34.56
C ALA A 285 -23.64 -35.50 35.18
N PRO A 286 -22.75 -36.40 34.73
CA PRO A 286 -22.08 -37.31 35.65
C PRO A 286 -20.58 -37.04 35.67
N GLU A 287 -20.02 -37.36 36.83
CA GLU A 287 -18.62 -37.29 37.16
C GLU A 287 -17.72 -38.12 36.22
N ALA A 288 -16.49 -37.63 36.08
CA ALA A 288 -15.26 -38.33 35.75
C ALA A 288 -15.02 -38.89 34.32
N SER A 289 -13.76 -38.70 33.91
CA SER A 289 -13.01 -39.24 32.78
C SER A 289 -13.09 -38.51 31.43
N LEU A 290 -11.93 -37.96 31.03
CA LEU A 290 -11.57 -37.75 29.62
C LEU A 290 -11.69 -39.09 28.86
N PRO A 291 -12.25 -39.11 27.64
CA PRO A 291 -11.39 -38.89 26.48
C PRO A 291 -12.04 -38.17 25.27
N LEU A 292 -11.30 -37.21 24.73
CA LEU A 292 -10.83 -37.19 23.34
C LEU A 292 -11.80 -37.62 22.19
N ALA A 293 -13.03 -37.09 22.06
CA ALA A 293 -13.83 -37.41 20.84
C ALA A 293 -14.92 -36.41 20.37
N LYS A 294 -15.06 -35.19 20.92
CA LYS A 294 -16.12 -34.25 20.49
C LYS A 294 -15.62 -32.84 20.13
N SER A 295 -14.54 -32.74 19.36
CA SER A 295 -13.99 -31.48 18.85
C SER A 295 -13.94 -31.43 17.32
N LEU A 296 -15.06 -31.70 16.64
CA LEU A 296 -15.13 -31.58 15.17
C LEU A 296 -15.45 -30.16 14.66
N PRO A 297 -16.34 -29.33 15.27
CA PRO A 297 -16.57 -27.97 14.76
C PRO A 297 -15.55 -26.94 15.28
N VAL A 298 -14.82 -27.26 16.36
CA VAL A 298 -13.73 -26.43 16.89
C VAL A 298 -12.42 -26.69 16.13
N ALA A 299 -12.13 -27.94 15.76
CA ALA A 299 -10.95 -28.28 14.96
C ALA A 299 -11.01 -27.68 13.55
N THR A 300 -12.19 -27.58 12.92
CA THR A 300 -12.35 -26.96 11.60
C THR A 300 -12.21 -25.43 11.62
N LEU A 301 -12.58 -24.77 12.72
CA LEU A 301 -12.39 -23.31 12.86
C LEU A 301 -10.96 -22.96 13.33
N LEU A 302 -10.31 -23.86 14.07
CA LEU A 302 -8.91 -23.71 14.50
C LEU A 302 -7.91 -24.05 13.37
N LEU A 303 -8.25 -24.96 12.44
CA LEU A 303 -7.43 -25.25 11.25
C LEU A 303 -7.41 -24.10 10.23
N LEU A 304 -8.43 -23.24 10.22
CA LEU A 304 -8.54 -22.09 9.32
C LEU A 304 -7.86 -20.82 9.86
N LEU A 305 -7.33 -20.86 11.09
CA LEU A 305 -6.65 -19.74 11.78
C LEU A 305 -5.18 -20.02 12.14
N LEU A 306 -4.61 -21.12 11.67
CA LEU A 306 -3.19 -21.46 11.86
C LEU A 306 -2.38 -21.02 10.63
N PRO A 307 -1.63 -19.93 10.77
CA PRO A 307 -0.21 -20.10 11.01
C PRO A 307 0.21 -19.25 12.21
N LEU A 308 0.08 -19.75 13.44
CA LEU A 308 0.67 -19.15 14.66
C LEU A 308 0.66 -20.19 15.80
N LEU A 309 1.21 -21.39 15.55
CA LEU A 309 1.69 -22.26 16.62
C LEU A 309 3.19 -21.99 16.78
N SER A 310 3.51 -20.86 17.40
CA SER A 310 4.78 -20.72 18.11
C SER A 310 4.53 -21.21 19.54
N PRO A 311 5.35 -22.12 20.10
CA PRO A 311 5.12 -22.66 21.43
C PRO A 311 5.12 -21.54 22.48
N ALA A 312 4.21 -21.67 23.46
CA ALA A 312 4.08 -20.78 24.59
C ALA A 312 5.44 -20.60 25.29
N GLN A 313 5.92 -19.36 25.37
CA GLN A 313 7.17 -19.02 26.02
C GLN A 313 7.00 -19.14 27.53
N SER A 314 7.80 -20.01 28.14
CA SER A 314 8.06 -20.04 29.58
C SER A 314 8.49 -18.64 30.09
N PRO A 315 8.17 -18.25 31.34
CA PRO A 315 8.58 -16.95 31.88
C PRO A 315 10.09 -16.77 31.70
N LEU A 316 10.45 -15.74 30.94
CA LEU A 316 11.83 -15.46 30.54
C LEU A 316 12.62 -14.99 31.76
N THR A 317 13.67 -15.72 32.13
CA THR A 317 14.64 -15.20 33.10
C THR A 317 15.38 -13.98 32.53
N ALA A 318 15.83 -13.05 33.36
CA ALA A 318 16.53 -11.84 32.91
C ALA A 318 17.67 -12.08 31.89
N PRO A 319 18.50 -13.14 32.02
CA PRO A 319 19.51 -13.47 31.00
C PRO A 319 18.91 -13.95 29.68
N GLN A 320 17.80 -14.70 29.73
CA GLN A 320 17.10 -15.18 28.53
C GLN A 320 16.36 -14.04 27.81
N ALA A 321 15.77 -13.10 28.55
CA ALA A 321 15.15 -11.89 28.00
C ALA A 321 16.18 -11.05 27.22
N VAL A 322 17.39 -10.89 27.77
CA VAL A 322 18.50 -10.19 27.10
C VAL A 322 18.94 -10.92 25.83
N THR A 323 19.11 -12.25 25.88
CA THR A 323 19.51 -13.04 24.70
C THR A 323 18.46 -12.99 23.60
N GLN A 324 17.17 -13.12 23.95
CA GLN A 324 16.07 -13.03 23.00
C GLN A 324 15.97 -11.62 22.39
N ALA A 325 16.15 -10.56 23.20
CA ALA A 325 16.17 -9.19 22.70
C ALA A 325 17.32 -8.97 21.72
N LEU A 326 18.53 -9.47 22.00
CA LEU A 326 19.67 -9.33 21.09
C LEU A 326 19.47 -10.06 19.75
N GLN A 327 18.69 -11.15 19.73
CA GLN A 327 18.40 -11.91 18.52
C GLN A 327 17.23 -11.33 17.70
N THR A 328 16.26 -10.70 18.35
CA THR A 328 14.99 -10.31 17.72
C THR A 328 14.89 -8.80 17.46
N ASN A 329 15.69 -7.98 18.15
CA ASN A 329 15.56 -6.53 18.05
C ASN A 329 16.01 -6.01 16.67
N GLY A 330 15.14 -5.23 16.03
CA GLY A 330 15.37 -4.68 14.70
C GLY A 330 16.60 -3.77 14.59
N THR A 331 17.01 -3.08 15.67
CA THR A 331 18.20 -2.20 15.65
C THR A 331 19.50 -3.01 15.66
N VAL A 332 19.55 -4.12 16.40
CA VAL A 332 20.70 -5.04 16.41
C VAL A 332 20.81 -5.77 15.07
N LEU A 333 19.68 -6.24 14.52
CA LEU A 333 19.63 -6.86 13.19
C LEU A 333 20.06 -5.87 12.10
N ALA A 334 19.60 -4.62 12.14
CA ALA A 334 20.04 -3.58 11.21
C ALA A 334 21.56 -3.34 11.32
N GLY A 335 22.11 -3.30 12.54
CA GLY A 335 23.55 -3.20 12.76
C GLY A 335 24.34 -4.40 12.21
N GLN A 336 23.83 -5.63 12.39
CA GLN A 336 24.43 -6.85 11.83
C GLN A 336 24.42 -6.83 10.30
N ARG A 337 23.29 -6.46 9.68
CA ARG A 337 23.17 -6.33 8.22
C ARG A 337 24.09 -5.24 7.66
N ALA A 338 24.27 -4.14 8.39
CA ALA A 338 25.21 -3.09 8.02
C ALA A 338 26.67 -3.59 8.06
N LEU A 339 27.03 -4.40 9.06
CA LEU A 339 28.34 -5.03 9.15
C LEU A 339 28.57 -6.04 8.01
N GLU A 340 27.59 -6.90 7.73
CA GLU A 340 27.61 -7.85 6.60
C GLU A 340 27.79 -7.11 5.26
N ALA A 341 27.09 -5.99 5.07
CA ALA A 341 27.21 -5.17 3.87
C ALA A 341 28.63 -4.61 3.71
N GLN A 342 29.25 -4.12 4.79
CA GLN A 342 30.64 -3.64 4.71
C GLN A 342 31.64 -4.78 4.47
N GLN A 343 31.40 -5.98 5.01
CA GLN A 343 32.20 -7.16 4.71
C GLN A 343 32.05 -7.61 3.25
N ALA A 344 30.86 -7.46 2.65
CA ALA A 344 30.65 -7.70 1.22
C ALA A 344 31.40 -6.67 0.37
N VAL A 345 31.38 -5.39 0.74
CA VAL A 345 32.13 -4.31 0.06
C VAL A 345 33.65 -4.53 0.16
N ARG A 346 34.15 -5.11 1.26
CA ARG A 346 35.57 -5.50 1.36
C ARG A 346 35.99 -6.46 0.24
N ARG A 347 35.10 -7.36 -0.20
CA ARG A 347 35.41 -8.29 -1.30
C ARG A 347 35.62 -7.58 -2.64
N THR A 348 35.08 -6.37 -2.79
CA THR A 348 35.26 -5.56 -4.00
C THR A 348 36.48 -4.64 -3.92
N ALA A 349 37.29 -4.70 -2.86
CA ALA A 349 38.50 -3.90 -2.73
C ALA A 349 39.58 -4.26 -3.78
N TYR A 350 39.49 -5.46 -4.36
CA TYR A 350 40.34 -5.94 -5.45
C TYR A 350 39.52 -6.19 -6.73
N ASP A 351 38.68 -5.23 -7.10
CA ASP A 351 37.95 -5.27 -8.38
C ASP A 351 38.85 -4.75 -9.51
N TYR A 352 39.31 -5.66 -10.38
CA TYR A 352 40.23 -5.35 -11.48
C TYR A 352 39.57 -4.75 -12.73
N GLY A 353 38.34 -4.23 -12.57
CA GLY A 353 37.55 -3.68 -13.65
C GLY A 353 37.12 -4.74 -14.68
N ARG A 354 36.18 -4.39 -15.56
CA ARG A 354 35.70 -5.31 -16.58
C ARG A 354 36.61 -5.27 -17.81
N THR A 355 37.07 -6.44 -18.25
CA THR A 355 37.73 -6.60 -19.55
C THR A 355 36.71 -6.37 -20.66
N THR A 356 36.92 -5.33 -21.46
CA THR A 356 36.06 -5.01 -22.60
C THR A 356 36.74 -5.48 -23.87
N ILE A 357 36.06 -6.33 -24.63
CA ILE A 357 36.52 -6.83 -25.93
C ILE A 357 35.64 -6.19 -27.00
N THR A 358 36.25 -5.40 -27.86
CA THR A 358 35.55 -4.70 -28.95
C THR A 358 36.13 -5.16 -30.28
N GLY A 359 35.27 -5.71 -31.14
CA GLY A 359 35.62 -6.08 -32.51
C GLY A 359 34.88 -5.18 -33.49
N SER A 360 35.59 -4.64 -34.46
CA SER A 360 35.05 -3.72 -35.46
C SER A 360 35.56 -4.12 -36.85
N TYR A 361 34.63 -4.32 -37.78
CA TYR A 361 34.87 -4.84 -39.14
C TYR A 361 34.40 -3.79 -40.15
N GLY A 362 35.29 -3.19 -40.95
CA GLY A 362 34.91 -2.12 -41.87
C GLY A 362 36.05 -1.24 -42.40
N GLN A 363 35.76 -0.03 -42.86
CA GLN A 363 36.78 0.94 -43.34
C GLN A 363 37.04 1.99 -42.24
N TYR A 364 37.71 1.60 -41.16
CA TYR A 364 37.85 2.47 -39.98
C TYR A 364 38.99 3.50 -40.07
N ASN A 365 40.13 3.14 -40.69
CA ASN A 365 41.30 4.02 -40.81
C ASN A 365 41.86 4.12 -42.25
N SER A 366 41.35 3.33 -43.20
CA SER A 366 41.85 3.17 -44.57
C SER A 366 40.67 3.01 -45.55
N GLN A 367 40.88 3.36 -46.83
CA GLN A 367 39.88 3.10 -47.88
C GLN A 367 39.69 1.59 -48.18
N ASN A 368 40.61 0.73 -47.73
CA ASN A 368 40.44 -0.73 -47.78
C ASN A 368 39.74 -1.26 -46.52
N ARG A 369 39.06 -2.42 -46.63
CA ARG A 369 38.44 -3.09 -45.47
C ARG A 369 39.52 -3.50 -44.46
N ASP A 370 39.51 -2.89 -43.29
CA ASP A 370 40.40 -3.17 -42.16
C ASP A 370 39.59 -3.57 -40.91
N ASN A 371 40.09 -4.58 -40.21
CA ASN A 371 39.44 -5.10 -39.01
C ASN A 371 40.25 -4.66 -37.79
N GLN A 372 39.59 -4.03 -36.82
CA GLN A 372 40.21 -3.66 -35.56
C GLN A 372 39.58 -4.46 -34.42
N PHE A 373 40.43 -5.22 -33.73
CA PHE A 373 40.11 -5.89 -32.48
C PHE A 373 40.86 -5.18 -31.36
N SER A 374 40.13 -4.72 -30.34
CA SER A 374 40.71 -4.14 -29.13
C SER A 374 40.23 -4.87 -27.89
N ILE A 375 41.17 -5.20 -27.01
CA ILE A 375 40.90 -5.69 -25.67
C ILE A 375 41.41 -4.60 -24.73
N THR A 376 40.52 -4.05 -23.91
CA THR A 376 40.86 -2.98 -22.97
C THR A 376 40.44 -3.41 -21.58
N GLN A 377 41.39 -3.37 -20.65
CA GLN A 377 41.17 -3.59 -19.23
C GLN A 377 41.84 -2.45 -18.48
N GLY A 378 41.02 -1.66 -17.76
CA GLY A 378 41.52 -0.61 -16.90
C GLY A 378 42.04 -1.21 -15.60
N LEU A 379 43.35 -1.15 -15.36
CA LEU A 379 43.96 -1.56 -14.10
C LEU A 379 44.37 -0.30 -13.34
N ASP A 380 43.83 -0.13 -12.14
CA ASP A 380 44.29 0.91 -11.23
C ASP A 380 45.70 0.59 -10.67
N LEU A 381 46.38 1.62 -10.17
CA LEU A 381 47.70 1.46 -9.54
C LEU A 381 47.61 0.51 -8.33
N PRO A 382 48.58 -0.41 -8.13
CA PRO A 382 48.56 -1.38 -7.03
C PRO A 382 48.37 -0.78 -5.63
N GLY A 383 48.82 0.45 -5.41
CA GLY A 383 48.64 1.18 -4.16
C GLY A 383 47.17 1.57 -3.88
N VAL A 384 46.35 1.77 -4.91
CA VAL A 384 44.93 2.13 -4.78
C VAL A 384 44.13 0.98 -4.20
N TYR A 385 44.36 -0.26 -4.66
CA TYR A 385 43.71 -1.45 -4.09
C TYR A 385 44.07 -1.66 -2.61
N ARG A 386 45.33 -1.43 -2.23
CA ARG A 386 45.77 -1.51 -0.82
C ARG A 386 45.09 -0.45 0.04
N SER A 387 45.02 0.80 -0.44
CA SER A 387 44.33 1.89 0.26
C SER A 387 42.81 1.65 0.35
N ALA A 388 42.20 1.09 -0.70
CA ALA A 388 40.79 0.72 -0.71
C ALA A 388 40.48 -0.41 0.27
N ALA A 389 41.35 -1.43 0.35
CA ALA A 389 41.26 -2.50 1.34
C ALA A 389 41.42 -1.96 2.77
N GLY A 390 42.40 -1.08 3.01
CA GLY A 390 42.60 -0.44 4.32
C GLY A 390 41.41 0.43 4.75
N LEU A 391 40.80 1.17 3.81
CA LEU A 391 39.58 1.93 4.07
C LEU A 391 38.39 1.03 4.40
N ALA A 392 38.24 -0.09 3.69
CA ALA A 392 37.19 -1.07 3.96
C ALA A 392 37.37 -1.71 5.35
N ASP A 393 38.61 -2.05 5.73
CA ASP A 393 38.93 -2.61 7.05
C ASP A 393 38.63 -1.61 8.18
N ALA A 394 38.98 -0.33 7.99
CA ALA A 394 38.63 0.73 8.95
C ALA A 394 37.11 0.95 9.07
N ARG A 395 36.36 0.86 7.97
CA ARG A 395 34.89 0.94 7.98
C ARG A 395 34.25 -0.24 8.69
N ILE A 396 34.77 -1.46 8.49
CA ILE A 396 34.33 -2.65 9.21
C ILE A 396 34.58 -2.49 10.71
N ALA A 397 35.76 -2.05 11.11
CA ALA A 397 36.08 -1.81 12.52
C ALA A 397 35.14 -0.77 13.16
N GLY A 398 34.84 0.32 12.44
CA GLY A 398 33.87 1.33 12.88
C GLY A 398 32.45 0.77 13.05
N GLN A 399 31.97 0.00 12.09
CA GLN A 399 30.64 -0.65 12.18
C GLN A 399 30.59 -1.70 13.29
N GLN A 400 31.68 -2.43 13.54
CA GLN A 400 31.76 -3.39 14.62
C GLN A 400 31.71 -2.72 15.99
N ALA A 401 32.40 -1.58 16.18
CA ALA A 401 32.31 -0.79 17.41
C ALA A 401 30.90 -0.26 17.65
N GLN A 402 30.23 0.22 16.59
CA GLN A 402 28.85 0.69 16.66
C GLN A 402 27.86 -0.44 17.02
N LEU A 403 28.04 -1.64 16.45
CA LEU A 403 27.23 -2.80 16.80
C LEU A 403 27.39 -3.19 18.28
N VAL A 404 28.61 -3.18 18.79
CA VAL A 404 28.89 -3.46 20.22
C VAL A 404 28.20 -2.43 21.12
N GLN A 405 28.24 -1.15 20.76
CA GLN A 405 27.55 -0.10 21.51
C GLN A 405 26.03 -0.31 21.55
N VAL A 406 25.42 -0.61 20.39
CA VAL A 406 23.97 -0.88 20.27
C VAL A 406 23.57 -2.11 21.10
N GLN A 407 24.39 -3.17 21.06
CA GLN A 407 24.15 -4.37 21.87
C GLN A 407 24.28 -4.09 23.38
N ALA A 408 25.27 -3.29 23.79
CA ALA A 408 25.45 -2.91 25.20
C ALA A 408 24.29 -2.06 25.72
N GLU A 409 23.83 -1.09 24.93
CA GLU A 409 22.69 -0.24 25.28
C GLU A 409 21.39 -1.05 25.37
N LEU A 410 21.15 -1.97 24.43
CA LEU A 410 19.99 -2.85 24.49
C LEU A 410 20.03 -3.77 25.70
N ARG A 411 21.20 -4.34 26.04
CA ARG A 411 21.39 -5.13 27.28
C ARG A 411 21.01 -4.32 28.51
N ARG A 412 21.43 -3.05 28.58
CA ARG A 412 21.12 -2.13 29.68
C ARG A 412 19.61 -1.86 29.78
N GLN A 413 18.97 -1.51 28.68
CA GLN A 413 17.53 -1.21 28.64
C GLN A 413 16.66 -2.41 29.01
N VAL A 414 16.99 -3.60 28.50
CA VAL A 414 16.24 -4.82 28.82
C VAL A 414 16.36 -5.18 30.29
N ARG A 415 17.54 -5.03 30.90
CA ARG A 415 17.73 -5.27 32.34
C ARG A 415 16.94 -4.27 33.19
N LEU A 416 17.02 -2.97 32.88
CA LEU A 416 16.28 -1.94 33.61
C LEU A 416 14.76 -2.16 33.55
N ASN A 417 14.23 -2.49 32.38
CA ASN A 417 12.80 -2.74 32.20
C ASN A 417 12.35 -4.03 32.89
N TYR A 418 13.23 -5.04 32.97
CA TYR A 418 12.93 -6.29 33.67
C TYR A 418 12.94 -6.12 35.20
N GLU A 419 13.81 -5.27 35.75
CA GLU A 419 13.85 -5.00 37.20
C GLU A 419 12.69 -4.08 37.67
N GLN A 420 12.08 -3.32 36.75
CA GLN A 420 10.96 -2.43 37.03
C GLN A 420 9.58 -3.11 36.87
N ALA A 421 9.52 -4.27 36.23
CA ALA A 421 8.31 -5.06 35.99
C ALA A 421 8.18 -6.19 37.02
#